data_AF-A0A357BR80-F1
#
_entry.id   AF-A0A357BR80-F1
#
_cell.length_a   1.000
_cell.length_b   1.000
_cell.length_c   1.000
_cell.angle_alpha   90.00
_cell.angle_beta   90.00
_cell.angle_gamma   90.00
#
_symmetry.space_group_name_H-M   'P 1'
#
loop_
_entity.id
_entity.type
_entity.pdbx_description
1 polymer ?
#
loop_
_entity_poly.entity_id
_entity_poly.type
_entity_poly.pdbx_seq_one_letter_code
_entity_poly.pdbx_strand_id
1 'polypeptide(L)'
;MIGITREEKQLKIVMAISAAAYLVVGFAFAIAPGEILKAINLISGVLTPGLKEVSLSVERFWLSLTFSMMMTIAALSYIAQRNVRKNKGYIIPLLISKSASALSGMAFFILSARYLAYLAIFIVDGSIFWITLFFYVRANRAFFETQTAYLRKAPIVPASTGPTTVVVVKDDDKFRALDKALNEAGFFEILEKRWKATGKPKETFSVVIKPNFMYMHSKKDISTYTDPELVEALINKIYAKGFTNIAIVEAQSTLGNYYKNREVVKVAEYIGYSTKKNYRIVDLTEEMAPYDYAGRLGKHFVGPTWRDADFRVSFAKNKTHVFCHYTLTLKNIYGTLPMQNKLKEYHTKREYDWPTIETLKHFPVHFGLIDGYYSADGHFGVIVDPKPNLTKTIIGGENLIAVDWVGAKKMGLNPDDPKVGRFLPLAVEAFGKPEINWMGDRSLYHPWQNVSEVFIKSLDIIEEAHAFSDWWFSGLTAMDDYFTFKKRGLPILLLRKILKPIKRIFFKYDYL
;
A
#
# COMPACT_ATOMS: atom_id res chain seq x y z
N MET A 1 31.88 5.40 17.56
CA MET A 1 30.76 6.28 17.16
C MET A 1 30.93 6.64 15.70
N ILE A 2 30.04 6.19 14.81
CA ILE A 2 30.13 6.51 13.38
C ILE A 2 29.78 7.99 13.20
N GLY A 3 30.75 8.78 12.72
CA GLY A 3 30.58 10.21 12.43
C GLY A 3 29.43 10.50 11.46
N ILE A 4 28.94 11.74 11.44
CA ILE A 4 27.89 12.15 10.49
C ILE A 4 28.44 12.17 9.06
N THR A 5 27.65 11.73 8.09
CA THR A 5 28.04 11.76 6.66
C THR A 5 28.06 13.19 6.13
N ARG A 6 28.66 13.41 4.95
CA ARG A 6 28.68 14.72 4.29
C ARG A 6 27.26 15.20 3.99
N GLU A 7 26.41 14.30 3.55
CA GLU A 7 25.00 14.52 3.21
C GLU A 7 24.20 14.92 4.45
N GLU A 8 24.39 14.21 5.57
CA GLU A 8 23.78 14.53 6.86
C GLU A 8 24.23 15.89 7.39
N LYS A 9 25.51 16.24 7.21
CA LYS A 9 26.05 17.56 7.58
C LYS A 9 25.40 18.69 6.78
N GLN A 10 25.17 18.49 5.49
CA GLN A 10 24.47 19.47 4.66
C GLN A 10 23.01 19.63 5.08
N LEU A 11 22.29 18.53 5.31
CA LEU A 11 20.91 18.59 5.80
C LEU A 11 20.83 19.34 7.14
N LYS A 12 21.78 19.09 8.05
CA LYS A 12 21.88 19.82 9.32
C LYS A 12 21.99 21.33 9.10
N ILE A 13 22.86 21.76 8.19
CA ILE A 13 23.05 23.18 7.87
C ILE A 13 21.77 23.79 7.31
N VAL A 14 21.11 23.11 6.36
CA VAL A 14 19.85 23.60 5.77
C VAL A 14 18.76 23.75 6.82
N MET A 15 18.64 22.79 7.75
CA MET A 15 17.69 22.87 8.85
C MET A 15 18.02 23.98 9.85
N ALA A 16 19.30 24.26 10.11
CA ALA A 16 19.72 25.38 10.94
C ALA A 16 19.38 26.75 10.30
N ILE A 17 19.69 26.91 9.00
CA ILE A 17 19.34 28.11 8.24
C ILE A 17 17.83 28.30 8.21
N SER A 18 17.08 27.24 7.94
CA SER A 18 15.61 27.28 7.90
C SER A 18 15.02 27.69 9.25
N ALA A 19 15.53 27.13 10.36
CA ALA A 19 15.09 27.48 11.71
C ALA A 19 15.26 28.98 11.99
N ALA A 20 16.43 29.55 11.65
CA ALA A 20 16.70 30.97 11.83
C ALA A 20 15.83 31.84 10.91
N ALA A 21 15.73 31.48 9.63
CA ALA A 21 14.94 32.22 8.66
C ALA A 21 13.46 32.27 9.06
N TYR A 22 12.84 31.14 9.43
CA TYR A 22 11.44 31.13 9.84
C TYR A 22 11.21 31.88 11.15
N LEU A 23 12.16 31.83 12.08
CA LEU A 23 12.07 32.61 13.31
C LEU A 23 12.04 34.11 12.99
N VAL A 24 13.03 34.60 12.24
CA VAL A 24 13.16 36.02 11.89
C VAL A 24 11.97 36.51 11.07
N VAL A 25 11.60 35.78 10.01
CA VAL A 25 10.48 36.15 9.14
C VAL A 25 9.15 36.11 9.92
N GLY A 26 8.97 35.12 10.80
CA GLY A 26 7.80 35.04 11.66
C GLY A 26 7.63 36.28 12.53
N PHE A 27 8.70 36.72 13.21
CA PHE A 27 8.69 37.95 13.99
C PHE A 27 8.51 39.21 13.13
N ALA A 28 9.13 39.26 11.94
CA ALA A 28 8.97 40.39 11.02
C ALA A 28 7.50 40.57 10.61
N PHE A 29 6.80 39.48 10.24
CA PHE A 29 5.37 39.53 9.93
C PHE A 29 4.51 39.87 11.15
N ALA A 30 4.87 39.42 12.35
CA ALA A 30 4.11 39.75 13.55
C ALA A 30 4.24 41.23 13.96
N ILE A 31 5.42 41.82 13.77
CA ILE A 31 5.73 43.19 14.22
C ILE A 31 5.37 44.23 13.14
N ALA A 32 5.70 43.96 11.88
CA ALA A 32 5.62 44.92 10.79
C ALA A 32 4.93 44.36 9.51
N PRO A 33 3.71 43.82 9.61
CA PRO A 33 3.03 43.19 8.47
C PRO A 33 2.72 44.19 7.34
N GLY A 34 2.37 45.43 7.70
CA GLY A 34 2.04 46.48 6.73
C GLY A 34 3.24 46.84 5.86
N GLU A 35 4.43 46.96 6.45
CA GLU A 35 5.66 47.31 5.72
C GLU A 35 6.08 46.19 4.76
N ILE A 36 5.89 44.93 5.16
CA ILE A 36 6.16 43.79 4.28
C ILE A 36 5.20 43.78 3.09
N LEU A 37 3.90 44.00 3.32
CA LEU A 37 2.92 44.06 2.23
C LEU A 37 3.17 45.24 1.29
N LYS A 38 3.55 46.41 1.82
CA LYS A 38 3.97 47.57 1.01
C LYS A 38 5.18 47.23 0.13
N ALA A 39 6.18 46.56 0.69
CA ALA A 39 7.36 46.13 -0.07
C ALA A 39 6.98 45.16 -1.20
N ILE A 40 6.08 44.20 -0.94
CA ILE A 40 5.58 43.28 -1.97
C ILE A 40 4.82 44.04 -3.07
N ASN A 41 3.97 45.00 -2.71
CA ASN A 41 3.24 45.82 -3.69
C ASN A 41 4.19 46.68 -4.53
N LEU A 42 5.24 47.27 -3.91
CA LEU A 42 6.27 48.01 -4.64
C LEU A 42 6.96 47.13 -5.68
N ILE A 43 7.35 45.91 -5.28
CA ILE A 43 7.94 44.92 -6.19
C ILE A 43 6.94 44.54 -7.29
N SER A 44 5.65 44.40 -6.96
CA SER A 44 4.58 44.11 -7.93
C SER A 44 4.41 45.20 -8.98
N GLY A 45 4.45 46.47 -8.57
CA GLY A 45 4.37 47.60 -9.49
C GLY A 45 5.53 47.65 -10.49
N VAL A 46 6.70 47.17 -10.10
CA VAL A 46 7.91 47.13 -10.97
C VAL A 46 7.93 45.90 -11.87
N LEU A 47 7.72 44.70 -11.32
CA LEU A 47 7.89 43.44 -12.05
C LEU A 47 6.65 43.02 -12.84
N THR A 48 5.46 43.37 -12.35
CA THR A 48 4.19 42.91 -12.92
C THR A 48 3.10 43.99 -12.86
N PRO A 49 3.21 45.07 -13.68
CA PRO A 49 2.32 46.23 -13.59
C PRO A 49 0.83 45.91 -13.83
N GLY A 50 0.53 44.79 -14.48
CA GLY A 50 -0.84 44.33 -14.75
C GLY A 50 -1.50 43.52 -13.62
N LEU A 51 -0.78 43.24 -12.52
CA LEU A 51 -1.34 42.55 -11.36
C LEU A 51 -1.87 43.55 -10.33
N LYS A 52 -2.96 43.20 -9.67
CA LYS A 52 -3.54 44.04 -8.61
C LYS A 52 -2.61 44.08 -7.40
N GLU A 53 -2.68 45.15 -6.63
CA GLU A 53 -1.99 45.28 -5.34
C GLU A 53 -2.79 44.62 -4.22
N VAL A 54 -2.09 44.02 -3.25
CA VAL A 54 -2.73 43.44 -2.07
C VAL A 54 -3.15 44.57 -1.13
N SER A 55 -4.39 44.55 -0.67
CA SER A 55 -4.89 45.48 0.34
C SER A 55 -4.15 45.29 1.67
N LEU A 56 -3.73 46.39 2.30
CA LEU A 56 -3.18 46.34 3.65
C LEU A 56 -4.29 45.92 4.62
N SER A 57 -4.12 44.76 5.26
CA SER A 57 -5.11 44.24 6.21
C SER A 57 -5.08 45.05 7.50
N VAL A 58 -6.25 45.56 7.90
CA VAL A 58 -6.47 46.14 9.24
C VAL A 58 -6.59 45.02 10.28
N GLU A 59 -7.16 43.87 9.87
CA GLU A 59 -7.39 42.71 10.72
C GLU A 59 -6.10 41.96 11.06
N ARG A 60 -6.01 41.46 12.30
CA ARG A 60 -4.81 40.75 12.83
C ARG A 60 -5.00 39.24 13.02
N PHE A 61 -6.18 38.71 12.72
CA PHE A 61 -6.49 37.29 12.94
C PHE A 61 -5.53 36.35 12.17
N TRP A 62 -5.33 36.60 10.87
CA TRP A 62 -4.43 35.80 10.04
C TRP A 62 -2.96 35.92 10.47
N LEU A 63 -2.56 37.04 11.09
CA LEU A 63 -1.22 37.23 11.64
C LEU A 63 -0.96 36.26 12.80
N SER A 64 -1.95 36.06 13.67
CA SER A 64 -1.84 35.11 14.78
C SER A 64 -1.61 33.68 14.28
N LEU A 65 -2.39 33.25 13.29
CA LEU A 65 -2.23 31.92 12.67
C LEU A 65 -0.90 31.79 11.94
N THR A 66 -0.50 32.81 11.17
CA THR A 66 0.77 32.83 10.43
C THR A 66 1.94 32.75 11.39
N PHE A 67 1.95 33.57 12.45
CA PHE A 67 3.00 33.58 13.46
C PHE A 67 3.11 32.22 14.16
N SER A 68 1.99 31.65 14.59
CA SER A 68 1.96 30.31 15.21
C SER A 68 2.55 29.23 14.30
N MET A 69 2.18 29.23 13.02
CA MET A 69 2.73 28.31 12.03
C MET A 69 4.23 28.52 11.83
N MET A 70 4.69 29.77 11.69
CA MET A 70 6.10 30.12 11.52
C MET A 70 6.95 29.65 12.71
N MET A 71 6.44 29.80 13.94
CA MET A 71 7.11 29.31 15.15
C MET A 71 7.16 27.78 15.19
N THR A 72 6.10 27.11 14.74
CA THR A 72 6.06 25.65 14.66
C THR A 72 7.12 25.12 13.69
N ILE A 73 7.18 25.65 12.46
CA ILE A 73 8.16 25.20 11.47
C ILE A 73 9.61 25.60 11.84
N ALA A 74 9.79 26.71 12.54
CA ALA A 74 11.08 27.10 13.12
C ALA A 74 11.53 26.07 14.17
N ALA A 75 10.64 25.70 15.10
CA ALA A 75 10.93 24.72 16.15
C ALA A 75 11.22 23.32 15.56
N LEU A 76 10.43 22.87 14.58
CA LEU A 76 10.67 21.59 13.90
C LEU A 76 12.04 21.55 13.22
N SER A 77 12.41 22.64 12.52
CA SER A 77 13.73 22.77 11.88
C SER A 77 14.86 22.77 12.91
N TYR A 78 14.66 23.43 14.05
CA TYR A 78 15.62 23.46 15.15
C TYR A 78 15.80 22.09 15.83
N ILE A 79 14.72 21.33 16.02
CA ILE A 79 14.79 19.98 16.57
C ILE A 79 15.49 19.04 15.57
N ALA A 80 15.16 19.15 14.28
CA ALA A 80 15.77 18.34 13.23
C ALA A 80 17.29 18.56 13.15
N GLN A 81 17.78 19.80 13.21
CA GLN A 81 19.21 20.09 13.07
C GLN A 81 20.06 19.60 14.25
N ARG A 82 19.50 19.50 15.46
CA ARG A 82 20.25 18.98 16.64
C ARG A 82 20.71 17.54 16.46
N ASN A 83 19.90 16.69 15.83
CA ASN A 83 20.26 15.31 15.51
C ASN A 83 19.49 14.82 14.29
N VAL A 84 20.06 15.03 13.10
CA VAL A 84 19.39 14.71 11.83
C VAL A 84 19.05 13.23 11.66
N ARG A 85 19.82 12.31 12.26
CA ARG A 85 19.53 10.86 12.20
C ARG A 85 18.30 10.50 13.03
N LYS A 86 18.26 10.96 14.29
CA LYS A 86 17.18 10.66 15.23
C LYS A 86 15.90 11.43 14.90
N ASN A 87 16.04 12.65 14.38
CA ASN A 87 14.96 13.62 14.25
C ASN A 87 14.51 13.84 12.79
N LYS A 88 14.91 12.97 11.85
CA LYS A 88 14.52 13.08 10.43
C LYS A 88 13.01 13.16 10.22
N GLY A 89 12.21 12.48 11.06
CA GLY A 89 10.75 12.50 10.97
C GLY A 89 10.10 13.88 11.15
N TYR A 90 10.77 14.82 11.84
CA TYR A 90 10.26 16.20 12.02
C TYR A 90 10.35 17.05 10.76
N ILE A 91 11.12 16.62 9.76
CA ILE A 91 11.26 17.31 8.47
C ILE A 91 10.01 17.07 7.59
N ILE A 92 9.27 15.98 7.83
CA ILE A 92 8.07 15.65 7.05
C ILE A 92 6.94 16.66 7.28
N PRO A 93 6.55 17.02 8.52
CA PRO A 93 5.59 18.10 8.75
C PRO A 93 6.03 19.45 8.16
N LEU A 94 7.33 19.74 8.14
CA LEU A 94 7.87 20.94 7.47
C LEU A 94 7.61 20.91 5.96
N LEU A 95 7.89 19.77 5.30
CA LEU A 95 7.61 19.57 3.87
C LEU A 95 6.11 19.69 3.57
N ILE A 96 5.25 19.11 4.41
CA ILE A 96 3.79 19.21 4.27
C ILE A 96 3.34 20.67 4.39
N SER A 97 3.85 21.40 5.40
CA SER A 97 3.54 22.81 5.59
C SER A 97 3.91 23.65 4.37
N LYS A 98 5.12 23.45 3.81
CA LYS A 98 5.60 24.19 2.63
C LYS A 98 4.89 23.81 1.33
N SER A 99 4.51 22.55 1.17
CA SER A 99 3.68 22.13 0.04
C SER A 99 2.28 22.74 0.12
N ALA A 100 1.64 22.71 1.30
CA ALA A 100 0.30 23.26 1.49
C ALA A 100 0.24 24.78 1.25
N SER A 101 1.20 25.54 1.76
CA SER A 101 1.29 26.99 1.51
C SER A 101 1.59 27.30 0.04
N ALA A 102 2.47 26.55 -0.62
CA ALA A 102 2.73 26.75 -2.05
C ALA A 102 1.49 26.48 -2.90
N LEU A 103 0.85 25.32 -2.72
CA LEU A 103 -0.34 24.93 -3.49
C LEU A 103 -1.53 25.86 -3.23
N SER A 104 -1.74 26.31 -1.99
CA SER A 104 -2.77 27.30 -1.69
C SER A 104 -2.46 28.66 -2.32
N GLY A 105 -1.20 29.10 -2.33
CA GLY A 105 -0.78 30.31 -3.05
C GLY A 105 -1.12 30.23 -4.53
N MET A 106 -0.79 29.13 -5.20
CA MET A 106 -1.16 28.91 -6.60
C MET A 106 -2.68 28.88 -6.80
N ALA A 107 -3.41 28.17 -5.94
CA ALA A 107 -4.87 28.08 -6.03
C ALA A 107 -5.55 29.45 -5.88
N PHE A 108 -5.12 30.28 -4.92
CA PHE A 108 -5.67 31.62 -4.71
C PHE A 108 -5.31 32.58 -5.85
N PHE A 109 -4.12 32.44 -6.45
CA PHE A 109 -3.76 33.19 -7.64
C PHE A 109 -4.68 32.87 -8.83
N ILE A 110 -5.04 31.59 -9.01
CA ILE A 110 -5.89 31.13 -10.12
C ILE A 110 -7.37 31.45 -9.88
N LEU A 111 -7.88 31.19 -8.67
CA LEU A 111 -9.30 31.15 -8.36
C LEU A 111 -9.88 32.43 -7.78
N SER A 112 -9.06 33.28 -7.16
CA SER A 112 -9.52 34.54 -6.54
C SER A 112 -9.09 35.74 -7.38
N ALA A 113 -8.04 36.44 -6.97
CA ALA A 113 -7.51 37.60 -7.67
C ALA A 113 -6.00 37.42 -7.87
N ARG A 114 -5.53 37.80 -9.06
CA ARG A 114 -4.14 37.65 -9.47
C ARG A 114 -3.25 38.69 -8.79
N TYR A 115 -2.96 38.48 -7.50
CA TYR A 115 -1.99 39.27 -6.75
C TYR A 115 -0.60 38.63 -6.87
N LEU A 116 0.45 39.44 -7.07
CA LEU A 116 1.82 38.93 -7.10
C LEU A 116 2.19 38.22 -5.79
N ALA A 117 1.64 38.65 -4.65
CA ALA A 117 1.89 38.04 -3.34
C ALA A 117 1.57 36.54 -3.31
N TYR A 118 0.50 36.09 -3.98
CA TYR A 118 0.15 34.66 -4.04
C TYR A 118 1.15 33.86 -4.86
N LEU A 119 1.63 34.43 -5.97
CA LEU A 119 2.68 33.82 -6.79
C LEU A 119 4.02 33.81 -6.04
N ALA A 120 4.33 34.86 -5.28
CA ALA A 120 5.51 34.94 -4.43
C ALA A 120 5.51 33.84 -3.36
N ILE A 121 4.36 33.58 -2.71
CA ILE A 121 4.21 32.44 -1.78
C ILE A 121 4.50 31.12 -2.49
N PHE A 122 3.90 30.89 -3.68
CA PHE A 122 4.15 29.66 -4.43
C PHE A 122 5.64 29.47 -4.78
N ILE A 123 6.30 30.51 -5.27
CA ILE A 123 7.72 30.46 -5.65
C ILE A 123 8.60 30.24 -4.43
N VAL A 124 8.42 31.03 -3.37
CA VAL A 124 9.27 30.97 -2.18
C VAL A 124 9.08 29.65 -1.44
N ASP A 125 7.84 29.29 -1.09
CA ASP A 125 7.59 28.07 -0.32
C ASP A 125 7.78 26.80 -1.16
N GLY A 126 7.48 26.86 -2.46
CA GLY A 126 7.80 25.78 -3.40
C GLY A 126 9.31 25.54 -3.52
N SER A 127 10.11 26.61 -3.62
CA SER A 127 11.58 26.49 -3.67
C SER A 127 12.14 25.90 -2.38
N ILE A 128 11.64 26.36 -1.23
CA ILE A 128 12.04 25.84 0.09
C ILE A 128 11.67 24.37 0.22
N PHE A 129 10.49 23.97 -0.24
CA PHE A 129 10.07 22.57 -0.27
C PHE A 129 11.06 21.72 -1.07
N TRP A 130 11.37 22.12 -2.31
CA TRP A 130 12.27 21.34 -3.18
C TRP A 130 13.70 21.28 -2.65
N ILE A 131 14.24 22.38 -2.13
CA ILE A 131 15.56 22.41 -1.50
C ILE A 131 15.58 21.48 -0.29
N THR A 132 14.59 21.58 0.59
CA THR A 132 14.51 20.74 1.80
C THR A 132 14.38 19.28 1.43
N LEU A 133 13.52 18.95 0.46
CA LEU A 133 13.32 17.58 -0.02
C LEU A 133 14.60 17.01 -0.63
N PHE A 134 15.31 17.80 -1.45
CA PHE A 134 16.57 17.39 -2.05
C PHE A 134 17.60 16.97 -0.99
N PHE A 135 17.85 17.82 0.00
CA PHE A 135 18.82 17.51 1.06
C PHE A 135 18.32 16.39 1.99
N TYR A 136 17.01 16.30 2.22
CA TYR A 136 16.39 15.22 2.99
C TYR A 136 16.62 13.86 2.32
N VAL A 137 16.35 13.76 1.02
CA VAL A 137 16.58 12.54 0.24
C VAL A 137 18.06 12.18 0.19
N ARG A 138 18.95 13.16 -0.04
CA ARG A 138 20.40 12.94 -0.11
C ARG A 138 20.96 12.40 1.21
N ALA A 139 20.55 12.96 2.35
CA ALA A 139 21.00 12.53 3.67
C ALA A 139 20.47 11.14 4.07
N ASN A 140 19.31 10.75 3.52
CA ASN A 140 18.71 9.45 3.76
C ASN A 140 18.93 8.49 2.58
N ARG A 141 19.89 8.78 1.70
CA ARG A 141 20.09 8.00 0.47
C ARG A 141 20.34 6.53 0.74
N ALA A 142 21.19 6.18 1.71
CA ALA A 142 21.45 4.78 2.06
C ALA A 142 20.17 4.08 2.58
N PHE A 143 19.33 4.80 3.31
CA PHE A 143 18.04 4.31 3.77
C PHE A 143 17.09 4.10 2.57
N PHE A 144 16.95 5.08 1.68
CA PHE A 144 16.17 4.94 0.44
C PHE A 144 16.74 3.86 -0.50
N GLU A 145 18.06 3.67 -0.57
CA GLU A 145 18.71 2.62 -1.37
C GLU A 145 18.42 1.22 -0.81
N THR A 146 18.30 1.09 0.52
CA THR A 146 17.85 -0.17 1.14
C THR A 146 16.34 -0.40 0.99
N GLN A 147 15.52 0.66 0.91
CA GLN A 147 14.05 0.57 0.90
C GLN A 147 13.41 0.56 -0.49
N THR A 148 14.05 1.17 -1.50
CA THR A 148 13.48 1.36 -2.85
C THR A 148 14.01 0.32 -3.83
N ALA A 149 13.11 -0.52 -4.35
CA ALA A 149 13.44 -1.53 -5.37
C ALA A 149 14.03 -0.93 -6.66
N TYR A 150 13.79 0.36 -6.92
CA TYR A 150 14.19 1.09 -8.12
C TYR A 150 15.71 1.26 -8.31
N LEU A 151 16.49 1.11 -7.24
CA LEU A 151 17.96 1.24 -7.27
C LEU A 151 18.68 -0.12 -7.19
N ARG A 152 17.93 -1.24 -7.19
CA ARG A 152 18.52 -2.59 -7.19
C ARG A 152 19.22 -2.83 -8.52
N LYS A 153 20.49 -3.25 -8.47
CA LYS A 153 21.15 -3.87 -9.62
C LYS A 153 20.42 -5.17 -9.95
N ALA A 154 20.30 -5.51 -11.23
CA ALA A 154 19.73 -6.80 -11.63
C ALA A 154 20.46 -7.92 -10.88
N PRO A 155 19.77 -8.71 -10.04
CA PRO A 155 20.41 -9.75 -9.26
C PRO A 155 20.86 -10.89 -10.18
N ILE A 156 21.81 -11.70 -9.69
CA ILE A 156 22.18 -12.95 -10.35
C ILE A 156 21.00 -13.90 -10.15
N VAL A 157 20.17 -14.04 -11.18
CA VAL A 157 18.99 -14.90 -11.15
C VAL A 157 19.47 -16.36 -11.12
N PRO A 158 18.97 -17.20 -10.20
CA PRO A 158 19.20 -18.64 -10.24
C PRO A 158 18.83 -19.22 -11.61
N ALA A 159 19.38 -20.38 -11.96
CA ALA A 159 19.02 -21.08 -13.20
C ALA A 159 17.49 -21.29 -13.29
N SER A 160 16.97 -21.31 -14.52
CA SER A 160 15.53 -21.56 -14.77
C SER A 160 15.07 -22.81 -14.03
N THR A 161 13.89 -22.74 -13.41
CA THR A 161 13.28 -23.85 -12.67
C THR A 161 12.55 -24.85 -13.58
N GLY A 162 12.74 -24.74 -14.90
CA GLY A 162 12.10 -25.59 -15.91
C GLY A 162 10.77 -25.03 -16.41
N PRO A 163 10.07 -25.77 -17.29
CA PRO A 163 8.79 -25.35 -17.86
C PRO A 163 7.66 -25.43 -16.83
N THR A 164 6.75 -24.46 -16.87
CA THR A 164 5.52 -24.45 -16.09
C THR A 164 4.37 -23.87 -16.90
N THR A 165 3.16 -24.41 -16.70
CA THR A 165 1.96 -23.97 -17.41
C THR A 165 1.16 -23.01 -16.54
N VAL A 166 0.69 -21.92 -17.16
CA VAL A 166 -0.30 -21.01 -16.60
C VAL A 166 -1.49 -20.97 -17.54
N VAL A 167 -2.68 -21.19 -16.99
CA VAL A 167 -3.94 -21.19 -17.73
C VAL A 167 -4.70 -19.91 -17.43
N VAL A 168 -5.16 -19.24 -18.49
CA VAL A 168 -6.04 -18.07 -18.41
C VAL A 168 -7.37 -18.39 -19.06
N VAL A 169 -8.44 -18.43 -18.27
CA VAL A 169 -9.79 -18.71 -18.76
C VAL A 169 -10.63 -17.45 -18.67
N LYS A 170 -11.25 -17.06 -19.78
CA LYS A 170 -12.28 -16.03 -19.84
C LYS A 170 -13.63 -16.67 -20.16
N ASP A 171 -14.62 -16.52 -19.29
CA ASP A 171 -15.94 -17.15 -19.45
C ASP A 171 -17.03 -16.27 -18.83
N ASP A 172 -18.25 -16.32 -19.38
CA ASP A 172 -19.41 -15.58 -18.86
C ASP A 172 -19.98 -16.17 -17.56
N ASP A 173 -19.50 -17.34 -17.15
CA ASP A 173 -19.80 -17.95 -15.87
C ASP A 173 -18.51 -18.19 -15.07
N LYS A 174 -18.45 -17.60 -13.87
CA LYS A 174 -17.28 -17.64 -13.01
C LYS A 174 -16.93 -19.06 -12.54
N PHE A 175 -17.92 -19.93 -12.35
CA PHE A 175 -17.70 -21.31 -11.92
C PHE A 175 -17.18 -22.17 -13.07
N ARG A 176 -17.70 -21.99 -14.29
CA ARG A 176 -17.12 -22.63 -15.48
C ARG A 176 -15.69 -22.14 -15.74
N ALA A 177 -15.43 -20.85 -15.54
CA ALA A 177 -14.08 -20.29 -15.66
C ALA A 177 -13.11 -20.97 -14.68
N LEU A 178 -13.52 -21.10 -13.41
CA LEU A 178 -12.74 -21.78 -12.38
C LEU A 178 -12.52 -23.26 -12.73
N ASP A 179 -13.56 -23.97 -13.16
CA ASP A 179 -13.49 -25.39 -13.48
C ASP A 179 -12.50 -25.68 -14.61
N LYS A 180 -12.59 -24.91 -15.70
CA LYS A 180 -11.64 -25.01 -16.82
C LYS A 180 -10.21 -24.68 -16.36
N ALA A 181 -10.03 -23.61 -15.57
CA ALA A 181 -8.71 -23.22 -15.08
C ALA A 181 -8.09 -24.31 -14.19
N LEU A 182 -8.86 -24.93 -13.29
CA LEU A 182 -8.38 -26.02 -12.44
C LEU A 182 -8.03 -27.27 -13.24
N ASN A 183 -8.88 -27.65 -14.21
CA ASN A 183 -8.68 -28.85 -15.02
C ASN A 183 -7.47 -28.70 -15.95
N GLU A 184 -7.38 -27.61 -16.72
CA GLU A 184 -6.30 -27.40 -17.68
C GLU A 184 -4.96 -27.13 -17.01
N ALA A 185 -4.95 -26.54 -15.80
CA ALA A 185 -3.73 -26.32 -15.04
C ALA A 185 -3.30 -27.55 -14.21
N GLY A 186 -4.05 -28.65 -14.27
CA GLY A 186 -3.71 -29.91 -13.59
C GLY A 186 -3.79 -29.83 -12.06
N PHE A 187 -4.71 -29.04 -11.50
CA PHE A 187 -4.77 -28.78 -10.06
C PHE A 187 -4.89 -30.07 -9.23
N PHE A 188 -5.76 -31.00 -9.64
CA PHE A 188 -6.00 -32.23 -8.88
C PHE A 188 -4.84 -33.23 -9.00
N GLU A 189 -4.16 -33.25 -10.15
CA GLU A 189 -2.97 -34.06 -10.37
C GLU A 189 -1.83 -33.59 -9.46
N ILE A 190 -1.64 -32.27 -9.34
CA ILE A 190 -0.66 -31.65 -8.43
C ILE A 190 -1.00 -31.98 -6.96
N LEU A 191 -2.27 -31.81 -6.58
CA LEU A 191 -2.76 -32.14 -5.23
C LEU A 191 -2.56 -33.61 -4.89
N GLU A 192 -2.96 -34.53 -5.78
CA GLU A 192 -2.81 -35.97 -5.57
C GLU A 192 -1.35 -36.41 -5.52
N LYS A 193 -0.50 -35.86 -6.40
CA LYS A 193 0.95 -36.12 -6.39
C LYS A 193 1.55 -35.72 -5.05
N ARG A 194 1.20 -34.54 -4.54
CA ARG A 194 1.71 -34.06 -3.25
C ARG A 194 1.20 -34.89 -2.08
N TRP A 195 -0.09 -35.22 -2.09
CA TRP A 195 -0.70 -36.10 -1.10
C TRP A 195 -0.01 -37.47 -1.03
N LYS A 196 0.15 -38.16 -2.16
CA LYS A 196 0.83 -39.46 -2.24
C LYS A 196 2.26 -39.40 -1.67
N ALA A 197 2.98 -38.31 -1.91
CA ALA A 197 4.33 -38.13 -1.38
C ALA A 197 4.40 -38.00 0.15
N THR A 198 3.30 -37.65 0.83
CA THR A 198 3.27 -37.56 2.31
C THR A 198 2.96 -38.88 3.01
N GLY A 199 2.34 -39.85 2.31
CA GLY A 199 1.85 -41.09 2.90
C GLY A 199 0.70 -40.94 3.91
N LYS A 200 0.17 -39.72 4.10
CA LYS A 200 -0.92 -39.43 5.05
C LYS A 200 -2.28 -39.93 4.51
N PRO A 201 -3.21 -40.34 5.38
CA PRO A 201 -4.62 -40.44 5.02
C PRO A 201 -5.16 -39.11 4.48
N LYS A 202 -6.12 -39.14 3.54
CA LYS A 202 -6.68 -37.91 2.94
C LYS A 202 -7.39 -37.03 3.97
N GLU A 203 -7.95 -37.66 5.00
CA GLU A 203 -8.70 -37.01 6.07
C GLU A 203 -7.80 -36.18 6.98
N THR A 204 -6.51 -36.53 7.09
CA THR A 204 -5.54 -35.80 7.91
C THR A 204 -4.65 -34.87 7.09
N PHE A 205 -4.52 -35.13 5.78
CA PHE A 205 -3.81 -34.27 4.84
C PHE A 205 -4.45 -32.87 4.77
N SER A 206 -3.69 -31.86 5.19
CA SER A 206 -4.19 -30.51 5.37
C SER A 206 -4.10 -29.69 4.09
N VAL A 207 -5.23 -29.17 3.62
CA VAL A 207 -5.32 -28.26 2.48
C VAL A 207 -5.69 -26.86 2.95
N VAL A 208 -4.78 -25.92 2.77
CA VAL A 208 -4.93 -24.54 3.25
C VAL A 208 -5.04 -23.56 2.09
N ILE A 209 -6.13 -22.80 2.08
CA ILE A 209 -6.42 -21.82 1.03
C ILE A 209 -6.29 -20.41 1.65
N LYS A 210 -5.47 -19.58 1.03
CA LYS A 210 -5.30 -18.17 1.37
C LYS A 210 -6.08 -17.31 0.37
N PRO A 211 -7.36 -16.98 0.62
CA PRO A 211 -8.05 -15.93 -0.14
C PRO A 211 -7.51 -14.54 0.24
N ASN A 212 -7.98 -13.50 -0.44
CA ASN A 212 -7.69 -12.12 -0.07
C ASN A 212 -8.96 -11.39 0.35
N PHE A 213 -9.12 -11.01 1.63
CA PHE A 213 -10.31 -10.27 2.05
C PHE A 213 -10.12 -9.26 3.19
N MET A 214 -8.96 -9.24 3.86
CA MET A 214 -8.79 -8.45 5.08
C MET A 214 -8.66 -6.93 4.90
N TYR A 215 -8.65 -6.46 3.65
CA TYR A 215 -8.72 -5.03 3.30
C TYR A 215 -10.06 -4.62 2.68
N MET A 216 -11.05 -5.53 2.62
CA MET A 216 -12.39 -5.17 2.17
C MET A 216 -12.95 -4.03 3.02
N HIS A 217 -13.61 -3.09 2.35
CA HIS A 217 -14.20 -1.92 2.99
C HIS A 217 -15.74 -1.90 2.91
N SER A 218 -16.35 -2.45 1.85
CA SER A 218 -17.81 -2.57 1.71
C SER A 218 -18.19 -3.78 0.86
N LYS A 219 -19.36 -4.39 1.13
CA LYS A 219 -19.89 -5.48 0.27
C LYS A 219 -20.32 -4.98 -1.11
N LYS A 220 -20.56 -3.68 -1.27
CA LYS A 220 -20.94 -3.07 -2.55
C LYS A 220 -19.76 -2.97 -3.52
N ASP A 221 -18.54 -3.09 -3.01
CA ASP A 221 -17.33 -3.18 -3.82
C ASP A 221 -16.69 -4.57 -3.70
N ILE A 222 -17.22 -5.49 -4.49
CA ILE A 222 -16.78 -6.89 -4.57
C ILE A 222 -15.40 -7.07 -5.22
N SER A 223 -14.81 -6.00 -5.77
CA SER A 223 -13.54 -6.07 -6.50
C SER A 223 -12.31 -6.08 -5.58
N THR A 224 -12.51 -5.77 -4.30
CA THR A 224 -11.40 -5.63 -3.33
C THR A 224 -11.02 -6.93 -2.62
N TYR A 225 -11.85 -7.97 -2.72
CA TYR A 225 -11.66 -9.27 -2.09
C TYR A 225 -12.01 -10.46 -3.01
N THR A 226 -11.35 -11.60 -2.81
CA THR A 226 -11.62 -12.85 -3.54
C THR A 226 -13.06 -13.28 -3.32
N ASP A 227 -13.78 -13.58 -4.39
CA ASP A 227 -15.18 -14.00 -4.35
C ASP A 227 -15.36 -15.25 -3.46
N PRO A 228 -16.12 -15.17 -2.35
CA PRO A 228 -16.33 -16.28 -1.45
C PRO A 228 -16.95 -17.51 -2.11
N GLU A 229 -17.82 -17.32 -3.11
CA GLU A 229 -18.45 -18.43 -3.81
C GLU A 229 -17.45 -19.21 -4.67
N LEU A 230 -16.46 -18.53 -5.27
CA LEU A 230 -15.39 -19.20 -6.01
C LEU A 230 -14.48 -20.01 -5.09
N VAL A 231 -14.17 -19.46 -3.91
CA VAL A 231 -13.37 -20.16 -2.90
C VAL A 231 -14.11 -21.39 -2.38
N GLU A 232 -15.41 -21.27 -2.08
CA GLU A 232 -16.22 -22.42 -1.66
C GLU A 232 -16.41 -23.45 -2.78
N ALA A 233 -16.53 -23.03 -4.05
CA ALA A 233 -16.56 -23.96 -5.17
C ALA A 233 -15.28 -24.80 -5.26
N LEU A 234 -14.11 -24.18 -5.05
CA LEU A 234 -12.83 -24.90 -4.95
C LEU A 234 -12.82 -25.87 -3.77
N ILE A 235 -13.24 -25.42 -2.57
CA ILE A 235 -13.30 -26.25 -1.36
C ILE A 235 -14.18 -27.47 -1.58
N ASN A 236 -15.38 -27.29 -2.15
CA ASN A 236 -16.32 -28.39 -2.38
C ASN A 236 -15.76 -29.44 -3.34
N LYS A 237 -14.98 -29.03 -4.35
CA LYS A 237 -14.32 -29.98 -5.26
C LYS A 237 -13.17 -30.72 -4.59
N ILE A 238 -12.38 -30.05 -3.76
CA ILE A 238 -11.34 -30.68 -2.94
C ILE A 238 -11.96 -31.70 -1.98
N TYR A 239 -13.05 -31.31 -1.31
CA TYR A 239 -13.81 -32.18 -0.40
C TYR A 239 -14.38 -33.41 -1.12
N ALA A 240 -14.95 -33.23 -2.32
CA ALA A 240 -15.47 -34.33 -3.15
C ALA A 240 -14.38 -35.34 -3.58
N LYS A 241 -13.10 -34.96 -3.55
CA LYS A 241 -11.95 -35.85 -3.78
C LYS A 241 -11.48 -36.59 -2.52
N GLY A 242 -12.16 -36.38 -1.38
CA GLY A 242 -11.92 -37.03 -0.09
C GLY A 242 -11.01 -36.26 0.87
N PHE A 243 -10.53 -35.07 0.51
CA PHE A 243 -9.72 -34.24 1.41
C PHE A 243 -10.63 -33.42 2.32
N THR A 244 -10.67 -33.74 3.61
CA THR A 244 -11.64 -33.13 4.54
C THR A 244 -11.02 -32.13 5.52
N ASN A 245 -9.70 -32.18 5.75
CA ASN A 245 -8.99 -31.20 6.57
C ASN A 245 -8.66 -29.93 5.76
N ILE A 246 -9.69 -29.14 5.47
CA ILE A 246 -9.59 -27.90 4.68
C ILE A 246 -9.71 -26.68 5.60
N ALA A 247 -8.86 -25.68 5.40
CA ALA A 247 -8.98 -24.39 6.08
C ALA A 247 -8.81 -23.22 5.10
N ILE A 248 -9.62 -22.17 5.28
CA ILE A 248 -9.30 -20.84 4.78
C ILE A 248 -8.55 -20.09 5.87
N VAL A 249 -7.48 -19.39 5.49
CA VAL A 249 -6.64 -18.64 6.43
C VAL A 249 -6.49 -17.18 6.00
N GLU A 250 -6.46 -16.28 6.96
CA GLU A 250 -6.05 -14.88 6.81
C GLU A 250 -5.43 -14.42 8.14
N ALA A 251 -4.75 -13.28 8.13
CA ALA A 251 -4.31 -12.62 9.36
C ALA A 251 -4.96 -11.24 9.48
N GLN A 252 -5.17 -10.78 10.71
CA GLN A 252 -5.73 -9.45 10.96
C GLN A 252 -4.89 -8.35 10.30
N SER A 253 -5.54 -7.27 9.86
CA SER A 253 -4.91 -6.16 9.13
C SER A 253 -4.87 -4.88 9.96
N THR A 254 -4.14 -3.87 9.48
CA THR A 254 -4.04 -2.55 10.13
C THR A 254 -5.41 -1.89 10.35
N LEU A 255 -6.43 -2.25 9.56
CA LEU A 255 -7.79 -1.77 9.78
C LEU A 255 -8.37 -2.15 11.15
N GLY A 256 -7.91 -3.26 11.73
CA GLY A 256 -8.26 -3.67 13.09
C GLY A 256 -7.79 -2.70 14.17
N ASN A 257 -6.82 -1.82 13.88
CA ASN A 257 -6.43 -0.76 14.82
C ASN A 257 -7.50 0.34 14.94
N TYR A 258 -8.33 0.52 13.91
CA TYR A 258 -9.27 1.65 13.81
C TYR A 258 -10.73 1.22 13.84
N TYR A 259 -11.05 -0.02 13.48
CA TYR A 259 -12.43 -0.50 13.38
C TYR A 259 -12.63 -1.77 14.22
N LYS A 260 -13.84 -1.92 14.77
CA LYS A 260 -14.31 -3.16 15.39
C LYS A 260 -14.74 -4.15 14.31
N ASN A 261 -14.93 -5.42 14.70
CA ASN A 261 -15.36 -6.50 13.81
C ASN A 261 -14.38 -6.75 12.66
N ARG A 262 -13.08 -6.62 12.92
CA ARG A 262 -11.99 -6.84 11.95
C ARG A 262 -11.18 -8.11 12.21
N GLU A 263 -11.58 -8.89 13.22
CA GLU A 263 -11.17 -10.27 13.43
C GLU A 263 -11.48 -11.08 12.17
N VAL A 264 -10.59 -12.01 11.75
CA VAL A 264 -10.69 -12.69 10.45
C VAL A 264 -12.03 -13.38 10.28
N VAL A 265 -12.49 -14.09 11.31
CA VAL A 265 -13.77 -14.83 11.29
C VAL A 265 -14.95 -13.90 11.02
N LYS A 266 -15.00 -12.74 11.68
CA LYS A 266 -16.11 -11.77 11.50
C LYS A 266 -16.12 -11.17 10.10
N VAL A 267 -14.95 -10.82 9.56
CA VAL A 267 -14.85 -10.31 8.19
C VAL A 267 -15.28 -11.39 7.19
N ALA A 268 -14.86 -12.63 7.42
CA ALA A 268 -15.21 -13.77 6.57
C ALA A 268 -16.72 -14.04 6.56
N GLU A 269 -17.35 -14.11 7.73
CA GLU A 269 -18.81 -14.27 7.86
C GLU A 269 -19.57 -13.10 7.22
N TYR A 270 -19.06 -11.88 7.39
CA TYR A 270 -19.67 -10.70 6.80
C TYR A 270 -19.70 -10.77 5.27
N ILE A 271 -18.67 -11.29 4.59
CA ILE A 271 -18.62 -11.36 3.13
C ILE A 271 -19.28 -12.61 2.53
N GLY A 272 -19.66 -13.60 3.34
CA GLY A 272 -20.44 -14.76 2.89
C GLY A 272 -19.85 -16.13 3.21
N TYR A 273 -18.67 -16.21 3.83
CA TYR A 273 -18.16 -17.48 4.35
C TYR A 273 -18.94 -17.93 5.59
N SER A 274 -18.81 -19.20 5.97
CA SER A 274 -19.48 -19.71 7.17
C SER A 274 -18.62 -20.71 7.94
N THR A 275 -18.59 -20.57 9.26
CA THR A 275 -17.99 -21.51 10.22
C THR A 275 -18.75 -22.85 10.33
N LYS A 276 -19.94 -22.95 9.72
CA LYS A 276 -20.80 -24.15 9.76
C LYS A 276 -20.64 -25.08 8.56
N LYS A 277 -19.71 -24.77 7.64
CA LYS A 277 -19.48 -25.53 6.40
C LYS A 277 -18.35 -26.55 6.60
N ASN A 278 -18.06 -27.31 5.54
CA ASN A 278 -17.06 -28.38 5.46
C ASN A 278 -15.59 -27.90 5.48
N TYR A 279 -15.31 -26.73 6.04
CA TYR A 279 -13.97 -26.16 6.15
C TYR A 279 -13.87 -25.26 7.37
N ARG A 280 -12.63 -25.02 7.83
CA ARG A 280 -12.35 -24.13 8.96
C ARG A 280 -12.01 -22.72 8.48
N ILE A 281 -12.39 -21.70 9.25
CA ILE A 281 -11.92 -20.32 9.07
C ILE A 281 -10.92 -20.03 10.19
N VAL A 282 -9.67 -19.76 9.83
CA VAL A 282 -8.59 -19.60 10.81
C VAL A 282 -8.00 -18.19 10.74
N ASP A 283 -7.95 -17.55 11.91
CA ASP A 283 -7.25 -16.29 12.12
C ASP A 283 -5.80 -16.58 12.53
N LEU A 284 -4.86 -16.40 11.61
CA LEU A 284 -3.43 -16.63 11.85
C LEU A 284 -2.84 -15.67 12.90
N THR A 285 -3.52 -14.54 13.16
CA THR A 285 -3.15 -13.64 14.27
C THR A 285 -3.45 -14.28 15.61
N GLU A 286 -4.59 -14.97 15.76
CA GLU A 286 -5.00 -15.57 17.04
C GLU A 286 -4.19 -16.84 17.38
N GLU A 287 -3.73 -17.59 16.38
CA GLU A 287 -2.89 -18.78 16.59
C GLU A 287 -1.38 -18.50 16.53
N MET A 288 -0.95 -17.23 16.64
CA MET A 288 0.46 -16.87 16.44
C MET A 288 1.43 -17.68 17.33
N ALA A 289 2.40 -18.32 16.70
CA ALA A 289 3.48 -19.05 17.36
C ALA A 289 4.84 -18.46 16.96
N PRO A 290 5.80 -18.33 17.90
CA PRO A 290 7.16 -17.94 17.58
C PRO A 290 7.78 -18.85 16.52
N TYR A 291 8.50 -18.28 15.56
CA TYR A 291 9.20 -18.99 14.51
C TYR A 291 10.43 -18.20 14.05
N ASP A 292 11.52 -18.91 13.72
CA ASP A 292 12.73 -18.29 13.20
C ASP A 292 12.78 -18.47 11.68
N TYR A 293 12.52 -17.39 10.95
CA TYR A 293 12.59 -17.36 9.48
C TYR A 293 14.03 -17.21 8.97
N ALA A 294 15.02 -17.13 9.88
CA ALA A 294 16.37 -16.69 9.54
C ALA A 294 16.34 -15.38 8.72
N GLY A 295 17.39 -15.10 7.95
CA GLY A 295 17.40 -13.98 7.00
C GLY A 295 17.09 -12.62 7.63
N ARG A 296 16.36 -11.77 6.89
CA ARG A 296 16.02 -10.38 7.25
C ARG A 296 14.81 -10.29 8.17
N LEU A 297 13.83 -11.20 8.07
CA LEU A 297 12.66 -11.27 8.97
C LEU A 297 13.07 -11.76 10.35
N GLY A 298 14.02 -12.71 10.42
CA GLY A 298 14.56 -13.26 11.66
C GLY A 298 13.51 -13.94 12.53
N LYS A 299 13.67 -13.81 13.85
CA LYS A 299 12.71 -14.29 14.84
C LYS A 299 11.43 -13.47 14.78
N HIS A 300 10.35 -14.12 14.39
CA HIS A 300 9.03 -13.51 14.26
C HIS A 300 7.93 -14.53 14.61
N PHE A 301 6.73 -14.34 14.07
CA PHE A 301 5.58 -15.21 14.32
C PHE A 301 5.05 -15.84 13.03
N VAL A 302 4.41 -17.00 13.16
CA VAL A 302 3.68 -17.72 12.12
C VAL A 302 2.42 -18.34 12.72
N GLY A 303 1.34 -18.44 11.94
CA GLY A 303 0.19 -19.26 12.33
C GLY A 303 0.46 -20.75 12.03
N PRO A 304 0.38 -21.66 13.02
CA PRO A 304 0.60 -23.09 12.84
C PRO A 304 -0.22 -23.72 11.71
N THR A 305 -1.46 -23.30 11.49
CA THR A 305 -2.29 -23.81 10.38
C THR A 305 -1.65 -23.51 9.03
N TRP A 306 -1.04 -22.34 8.84
CA TRP A 306 -0.27 -22.04 7.63
C TRP A 306 1.09 -22.74 7.61
N ARG A 307 1.80 -22.78 8.75
CA ARG A 307 3.14 -23.37 8.88
C ARG A 307 3.15 -24.87 8.56
N ASP A 308 2.14 -25.59 9.05
CA ASP A 308 2.12 -27.06 9.06
C ASP A 308 1.30 -27.65 7.90
N ALA A 309 0.72 -26.80 7.04
CA ALA A 309 -0.07 -27.21 5.89
C ALA A 309 0.70 -28.13 4.92
N ASP A 310 0.03 -29.21 4.49
CA ASP A 310 0.57 -30.16 3.51
C ASP A 310 0.41 -29.65 2.08
N PHE A 311 -0.69 -28.94 1.82
CA PHE A 311 -0.97 -28.27 0.55
C PHE A 311 -1.44 -26.85 0.77
N ARG A 312 -0.95 -25.91 -0.05
CA ARG A 312 -1.19 -24.47 0.10
C ARG A 312 -1.62 -23.87 -1.22
N VAL A 313 -2.72 -23.14 -1.21
CA VAL A 313 -3.25 -22.43 -2.37
C VAL A 313 -3.29 -20.93 -2.08
N SER A 314 -2.71 -20.11 -2.95
CA SER A 314 -2.91 -18.66 -2.93
C SER A 314 -4.03 -18.31 -3.90
N PHE A 315 -5.20 -17.90 -3.39
CA PHE A 315 -6.34 -17.49 -4.22
C PHE A 315 -6.53 -15.98 -4.15
N ALA A 316 -5.71 -15.27 -4.93
CA ALA A 316 -5.64 -13.81 -4.90
C ALA A 316 -6.77 -13.15 -5.68
N LYS A 317 -7.04 -11.88 -5.34
CA LYS A 317 -7.90 -10.98 -6.10
C LYS A 317 -7.08 -10.20 -7.13
N ASN A 318 -7.57 -10.06 -8.35
CA ASN A 318 -6.93 -9.26 -9.40
C ASN A 318 -7.09 -7.77 -9.13
N LYS A 319 -6.04 -7.11 -8.65
CA LYS A 319 -6.10 -5.69 -8.34
C LYS A 319 -4.78 -4.94 -8.45
N THR A 320 -4.87 -3.65 -8.73
CA THR A 320 -3.74 -2.71 -8.63
C THR A 320 -3.35 -2.46 -7.17
N HIS A 321 -2.14 -1.94 -6.97
CA HIS A 321 -1.64 -1.55 -5.66
C HIS A 321 -0.78 -0.31 -5.70
N VAL A 322 -1.13 0.64 -4.84
CA VAL A 322 -0.53 1.96 -4.82
C VAL A 322 0.98 1.97 -4.51
N PHE A 323 1.50 0.92 -3.85
CA PHE A 323 2.92 0.81 -3.49
C PHE A 323 3.73 -0.16 -4.36
N CYS A 324 3.09 -0.97 -5.21
CA CYS A 324 3.80 -2.03 -5.94
C CYS A 324 3.15 -2.42 -7.26
N HIS A 325 2.46 -1.47 -7.91
CA HIS A 325 1.72 -1.61 -9.17
C HIS A 325 0.49 -2.50 -9.08
N TYR A 326 0.64 -3.74 -8.62
CA TYR A 326 -0.41 -4.75 -8.53
C TYR A 326 -0.22 -5.69 -7.33
N THR A 327 -1.31 -6.37 -6.96
CA THR A 327 -1.28 -7.50 -6.02
C THR A 327 -1.89 -8.71 -6.68
N LEU A 328 -1.20 -9.83 -6.63
CA LEU A 328 -1.68 -11.12 -7.12
C LEU A 328 -1.25 -12.22 -6.12
N THR A 329 -0.85 -13.39 -6.60
CA THR A 329 -0.65 -14.58 -5.77
C THR A 329 0.55 -14.47 -4.84
N LEU A 330 1.65 -13.81 -5.26
CA LEU A 330 2.84 -13.63 -4.42
C LEU A 330 2.53 -12.70 -3.24
N LYS A 331 2.00 -11.51 -3.52
CA LYS A 331 1.66 -10.54 -2.45
C LYS A 331 0.53 -11.04 -1.57
N ASN A 332 -0.37 -11.88 -2.04
CA ASN A 332 -1.43 -12.43 -1.19
C ASN A 332 -0.87 -13.20 0.03
N ILE A 333 0.35 -13.75 -0.08
CA ILE A 333 1.06 -14.42 1.03
C ILE A 333 1.50 -13.42 2.11
N TYR A 334 1.66 -12.14 1.79
CA TYR A 334 1.82 -11.10 2.81
C TYR A 334 0.71 -11.14 3.87
N GLY A 335 -0.51 -11.54 3.48
CA GLY A 335 -1.65 -11.68 4.38
C GLY A 335 -1.54 -12.83 5.38
N THR A 336 -0.52 -13.70 5.30
CA THR A 336 -0.33 -14.79 6.30
C THR A 336 0.56 -14.38 7.46
N LEU A 337 1.29 -13.27 7.33
CA LEU A 337 2.14 -12.72 8.38
C LEU A 337 1.28 -12.28 9.58
N PRO A 338 1.44 -12.81 10.81
CA PRO A 338 0.39 -12.68 11.84
C PRO A 338 0.16 -11.30 12.48
N MET A 339 1.11 -10.35 12.44
CA MET A 339 0.96 -9.11 13.21
C MET A 339 -0.18 -8.23 12.69
N GLN A 340 -1.13 -7.84 13.55
CA GLN A 340 -2.27 -7.00 13.16
C GLN A 340 -1.83 -5.63 12.60
N ASN A 341 -0.90 -4.94 13.27
CA ASN A 341 -0.42 -3.64 12.81
C ASN A 341 0.61 -3.80 11.68
N LYS A 342 0.10 -4.16 10.50
CA LYS A 342 0.84 -4.40 9.26
C LYS A 342 1.73 -3.21 8.87
N LEU A 343 1.19 -2.00 8.90
CA LEU A 343 1.94 -0.77 8.60
C LEU A 343 3.17 -0.63 9.50
N LYS A 344 2.99 -0.72 10.82
CA LYS A 344 4.11 -0.57 11.76
C LYS A 344 5.14 -1.68 11.62
N GLU A 345 4.69 -2.93 11.58
CA GLU A 345 5.59 -4.07 11.72
C GLU A 345 6.27 -4.48 10.42
N TYR A 346 5.60 -4.30 9.28
CA TYR A 346 6.11 -4.74 7.99
C TYR A 346 6.43 -3.59 7.05
N HIS A 347 5.61 -2.52 6.99
CA HIS A 347 5.92 -1.40 6.10
C HIS A 347 7.05 -0.52 6.65
N THR A 348 7.00 -0.14 7.93
CA THR A 348 8.01 0.76 8.51
C THR A 348 9.28 0.04 8.98
N LYS A 349 9.16 -1.14 9.61
CA LYS A 349 10.32 -1.80 10.27
C LYS A 349 11.08 -2.78 9.38
N ARG A 350 10.41 -3.44 8.43
CA ARG A 350 10.94 -4.66 7.78
C ARG A 350 10.85 -4.69 6.26
N GLU A 351 10.22 -3.68 5.65
CA GLU A 351 9.85 -3.63 4.22
C GLU A 351 9.05 -4.86 3.80
N TYR A 352 7.73 -4.69 3.69
CA TYR A 352 6.75 -5.77 3.60
C TYR A 352 6.99 -6.82 2.47
N ASP A 353 7.80 -6.49 1.47
CA ASP A 353 8.19 -7.38 0.39
C ASP A 353 9.12 -8.52 0.86
N TRP A 354 10.17 -8.24 1.63
CA TRP A 354 11.11 -9.26 2.09
C TRP A 354 10.50 -10.33 3.01
N PRO A 355 9.72 -9.98 4.05
CA PRO A 355 9.02 -10.94 4.87
C PRO A 355 8.11 -11.88 4.07
N THR A 356 7.55 -11.39 2.96
CA THR A 356 6.69 -12.21 2.09
C THR A 356 7.50 -13.26 1.34
N ILE A 357 8.66 -12.88 0.80
CA ILE A 357 9.56 -13.81 0.09
C ILE A 357 10.17 -14.83 1.05
N GLU A 358 10.54 -14.42 2.26
CA GLU A 358 11.03 -15.35 3.28
C GLU A 358 9.94 -16.32 3.77
N THR A 359 8.70 -15.84 3.89
CA THR A 359 7.55 -16.72 4.15
C THR A 359 7.40 -17.77 3.04
N LEU A 360 7.58 -17.40 1.76
CA LEU A 360 7.54 -18.34 0.64
C LEU A 360 8.70 -19.35 0.65
N LYS A 361 9.90 -18.96 1.12
CA LYS A 361 11.06 -19.86 1.26
C LYS A 361 10.80 -20.95 2.30
N HIS A 362 10.21 -20.58 3.43
CA HIS A 362 9.93 -21.51 4.54
C HIS A 362 8.66 -22.33 4.31
N PHE A 363 7.65 -21.73 3.67
CA PHE A 363 6.33 -22.33 3.47
C PHE A 363 5.93 -22.26 1.99
N PRO A 364 6.44 -23.18 1.16
CA PRO A 364 6.14 -23.22 -0.26
C PRO A 364 4.63 -23.30 -0.53
N VAL A 365 4.18 -22.50 -1.49
CA VAL A 365 2.81 -22.51 -2.00
C VAL A 365 2.76 -23.36 -3.25
N HIS A 366 1.77 -24.25 -3.32
CA HIS A 366 1.72 -25.32 -4.30
C HIS A 366 0.84 -24.99 -5.50
N PHE A 367 -0.04 -23.99 -5.37
CA PHE A 367 -0.88 -23.55 -6.48
C PHE A 367 -1.31 -22.09 -6.31
N GLY A 368 -1.26 -21.32 -7.40
CA GLY A 368 -1.72 -19.95 -7.49
C GLY A 368 -3.00 -19.84 -8.31
N LEU A 369 -3.98 -19.12 -7.79
CA LEU A 369 -5.22 -18.73 -8.47
C LEU A 369 -5.41 -17.23 -8.38
N ILE A 370 -5.87 -16.62 -9.47
CA ILE A 370 -6.30 -15.22 -9.51
C ILE A 370 -7.79 -15.19 -9.86
N ASP A 371 -8.60 -14.70 -8.91
CA ASP A 371 -9.95 -14.21 -9.18
C ASP A 371 -9.84 -12.85 -9.87
N GLY A 372 -9.97 -12.86 -11.19
CA GLY A 372 -10.13 -11.68 -12.01
C GLY A 372 -11.52 -11.65 -12.65
N TYR A 373 -12.57 -12.11 -11.96
CA TYR A 373 -13.91 -12.03 -12.53
C TYR A 373 -14.42 -10.59 -12.47
N TYR A 374 -14.37 -9.99 -11.28
CA TYR A 374 -14.42 -8.55 -11.06
C TYR A 374 -13.07 -8.09 -10.53
N SER A 375 -12.48 -7.10 -11.20
CA SER A 375 -11.14 -6.61 -10.90
C SER A 375 -11.16 -5.16 -10.48
N ALA A 376 -10.24 -4.79 -9.57
CA ALA A 376 -10.09 -3.42 -9.09
C ALA A 376 -8.86 -2.77 -9.73
N ASP A 377 -9.02 -1.63 -10.40
CA ASP A 377 -7.89 -0.93 -11.02
C ASP A 377 -7.71 0.50 -10.49
N GLY A 378 -6.80 1.26 -11.12
CA GLY A 378 -6.49 2.63 -10.75
C GLY A 378 -5.65 2.76 -9.47
N HIS A 379 -5.49 3.99 -9.00
CA HIS A 379 -4.57 4.31 -7.91
C HIS A 379 -4.96 3.68 -6.56
N PHE A 380 -6.23 3.32 -6.36
CA PHE A 380 -6.75 2.85 -5.09
C PHE A 380 -7.31 1.42 -5.11
N GLY A 381 -7.16 0.65 -6.20
CA GLY A 381 -7.77 -0.69 -6.36
C GLY A 381 -7.47 -1.69 -5.23
N VAL A 382 -6.37 -1.51 -4.48
CA VAL A 382 -6.11 -2.29 -3.26
C VAL A 382 -7.17 -2.11 -2.16
N ILE A 383 -7.74 -0.91 -2.05
CA ILE A 383 -8.61 -0.43 -0.97
C ILE A 383 -10.05 -0.25 -1.46
N VAL A 384 -10.22 0.40 -2.62
CA VAL A 384 -11.53 0.77 -3.17
C VAL A 384 -11.45 0.99 -4.68
N ASP A 385 -12.45 0.51 -5.39
CA ASP A 385 -12.72 0.87 -6.77
C ASP A 385 -14.22 1.22 -6.95
N PRO A 386 -14.56 2.49 -7.23
CA PRO A 386 -15.94 2.89 -7.44
C PRO A 386 -16.54 2.39 -8.78
N LYS A 387 -15.71 1.90 -9.71
CA LYS A 387 -16.08 1.45 -11.05
C LYS A 387 -15.28 0.19 -11.44
N PRO A 388 -15.47 -0.93 -10.73
CA PRO A 388 -14.68 -2.14 -10.96
C PRO A 388 -14.91 -2.71 -12.36
N ASN A 389 -13.87 -3.33 -12.91
CA ASN A 389 -13.89 -3.91 -14.24
C ASN A 389 -14.42 -5.35 -14.21
N LEU A 390 -15.44 -5.63 -15.03
CA LEU A 390 -15.92 -6.99 -15.28
C LEU A 390 -15.03 -7.68 -16.32
N THR A 391 -13.92 -8.23 -15.84
CA THR A 391 -12.87 -8.86 -16.66
C THR A 391 -13.15 -10.34 -16.98
N LYS A 392 -14.05 -10.99 -16.22
CA LYS A 392 -14.55 -12.36 -16.46
C LYS A 392 -13.45 -13.43 -16.58
N THR A 393 -12.35 -13.25 -15.85
CA THR A 393 -11.13 -14.04 -16.03
C THR A 393 -10.75 -14.80 -14.76
N ILE A 394 -10.36 -16.07 -14.88
CA ILE A 394 -9.67 -16.83 -13.84
C ILE A 394 -8.31 -17.27 -14.37
N ILE A 395 -7.26 -17.09 -13.57
CA ILE A 395 -5.90 -17.53 -13.92
C ILE A 395 -5.45 -18.56 -12.89
N GLY A 396 -4.83 -19.65 -13.34
CA GLY A 396 -4.35 -20.72 -12.46
C GLY A 396 -3.04 -21.35 -12.92
N GLY A 397 -2.22 -21.82 -11.97
CA GLY A 397 -0.99 -22.55 -12.25
C GLY A 397 -0.23 -22.96 -10.99
N GLU A 398 0.67 -23.94 -11.13
CA GLU A 398 1.48 -24.48 -10.03
C GLU A 398 2.51 -23.46 -9.52
N ASN A 399 3.09 -22.65 -10.42
CA ASN A 399 4.15 -21.72 -10.10
C ASN A 399 3.62 -20.28 -9.94
N LEU A 400 3.68 -19.74 -8.72
CA LEU A 400 3.20 -18.37 -8.39
C LEU A 400 3.93 -17.27 -9.17
N ILE A 401 5.23 -17.45 -9.48
CA ILE A 401 6.00 -16.48 -10.28
C ILE A 401 5.41 -16.41 -11.68
N ALA A 402 5.11 -17.56 -12.27
CA ALA A 402 4.51 -17.62 -13.60
C ALA A 402 3.09 -17.04 -13.61
N VAL A 403 2.27 -17.37 -12.60
CA VAL A 403 0.90 -16.86 -12.46
C VAL A 403 0.89 -15.33 -12.32
N ASP A 404 1.77 -14.76 -11.47
CA ASP A 404 1.89 -13.30 -11.31
C ASP A 404 2.46 -12.64 -12.57
N TRP A 405 3.41 -13.27 -13.27
CA TRP A 405 3.97 -12.77 -14.54
C TRP A 405 2.87 -12.66 -15.61
N VAL A 406 2.04 -13.70 -15.77
CA VAL A 406 0.91 -13.69 -16.71
C VAL A 406 -0.15 -12.67 -16.29
N GLY A 407 -0.48 -12.59 -14.99
CA GLY A 407 -1.41 -11.58 -14.48
C GLY A 407 -0.93 -10.15 -14.73
N ALA A 408 0.36 -9.87 -14.56
CA ALA A 408 0.96 -8.58 -14.91
C ALA A 408 0.87 -8.28 -16.41
N LYS A 409 1.13 -9.26 -17.28
CA LYS A 409 0.91 -9.10 -18.72
C LYS A 409 -0.55 -8.76 -19.03
N LYS A 410 -1.54 -9.43 -18.42
CA LYS A 410 -2.97 -9.12 -18.60
C LYS A 410 -3.30 -7.67 -18.26
N MET A 411 -2.63 -7.08 -17.27
CA MET A 411 -2.76 -5.66 -16.88
C MET A 411 -2.02 -4.68 -17.84
N GLY A 412 -1.40 -5.17 -18.91
CA GLY A 412 -0.62 -4.34 -19.85
C GLY A 412 0.74 -3.90 -19.29
N LEU A 413 1.23 -4.54 -18.23
CA LEU A 413 2.53 -4.24 -17.63
C LEU A 413 3.64 -5.10 -18.25
N ASN A 414 4.90 -4.65 -18.12
CA ASN A 414 6.06 -5.44 -18.53
C ASN A 414 6.70 -6.16 -17.31
N PRO A 415 6.34 -7.41 -17.00
CA PRO A 415 6.89 -8.14 -15.84
C PRO A 415 8.37 -8.51 -15.94
N ASP A 416 9.00 -8.32 -17.11
CA ASP A 416 10.44 -8.52 -17.28
C ASP A 416 11.25 -7.27 -16.90
N ASP A 417 10.60 -6.11 -16.74
CA ASP A 417 11.23 -4.94 -16.17
C ASP A 417 11.32 -5.10 -14.63
N PRO A 418 12.52 -5.11 -14.03
CA PRO A 418 12.68 -5.25 -12.58
C PRO A 418 12.06 -4.09 -11.77
N LYS A 419 11.66 -2.99 -12.42
CA LYS A 419 10.94 -1.87 -11.80
C LYS A 419 9.43 -2.09 -11.70
N VAL A 420 8.90 -3.09 -12.40
CA VAL A 420 7.46 -3.38 -12.48
C VAL A 420 7.10 -4.48 -11.49
N GLY A 421 6.29 -4.12 -10.50
CA GLY A 421 5.93 -5.02 -9.41
C GLY A 421 7.06 -5.18 -8.40
N ARG A 422 6.72 -5.20 -7.11
CA ARG A 422 7.72 -5.30 -6.03
C ARG A 422 8.09 -6.74 -5.68
N PHE A 423 7.14 -7.67 -5.82
CA PHE A 423 7.28 -9.06 -5.37
C PHE A 423 7.83 -9.98 -6.46
N LEU A 424 7.38 -9.79 -7.71
CA LEU A 424 7.79 -10.65 -8.82
C LEU A 424 9.31 -10.64 -9.05
N PRO A 425 10.00 -9.47 -9.10
CA PRO A 425 11.46 -9.46 -9.25
C PRO A 425 12.18 -10.14 -8.09
N LEU A 426 11.70 -9.96 -6.85
CA LEU A 426 12.29 -10.61 -5.67
C LEU A 426 12.06 -12.12 -5.64
N ALA A 427 10.90 -12.58 -6.11
CA ALA A 427 10.62 -14.00 -6.22
C ALA A 427 11.49 -14.63 -7.31
N VAL A 428 11.66 -13.96 -8.45
CA VAL A 428 12.61 -14.39 -9.50
C VAL A 428 14.04 -14.44 -8.98
N GLU A 429 14.48 -13.45 -8.21
CA GLU A 429 15.79 -13.47 -7.56
C GLU A 429 15.94 -14.64 -6.58
N ALA A 430 14.91 -14.90 -5.77
CA ALA A 430 14.97 -15.93 -4.74
C ALA A 430 14.85 -17.36 -5.27
N PHE A 431 14.07 -17.57 -6.33
CA PHE A 431 13.66 -18.91 -6.78
C PHE A 431 13.98 -19.20 -8.25
N GLY A 432 14.45 -18.22 -9.02
CA GLY A 432 14.63 -18.33 -10.47
C GLY A 432 13.34 -18.08 -11.26
N LYS A 433 13.48 -17.64 -12.51
CA LYS A 433 12.35 -17.47 -13.43
C LYS A 433 12.09 -18.78 -14.20
N PRO A 434 10.88 -19.35 -14.16
CA PRO A 434 10.56 -20.53 -14.95
C PRO A 434 10.38 -20.19 -16.44
N GLU A 435 10.40 -21.22 -17.29
CA GLU A 435 9.93 -21.11 -18.68
C GLU A 435 8.40 -21.19 -18.69
N ILE A 436 7.73 -20.08 -19.06
CA ILE A 436 6.29 -19.93 -18.88
C ILE A 436 5.55 -20.35 -20.16
N ASN A 437 4.80 -21.44 -20.08
CA ASN A 437 3.82 -21.82 -21.10
C ASN A 437 2.45 -21.21 -20.77
N TRP A 438 2.07 -20.15 -21.50
CA TRP A 438 0.78 -19.48 -21.34
C TRP A 438 -0.29 -20.12 -22.23
N MET A 439 -1.25 -20.80 -21.61
CA MET A 439 -2.44 -21.38 -22.24
C MET A 439 -3.70 -20.54 -22.01
N GLY A 440 -4.60 -20.51 -23.00
CA GLY A 440 -5.88 -19.79 -22.92
C GLY A 440 -5.84 -18.33 -23.38
N ASP A 441 -6.71 -17.48 -22.82
CA ASP A 441 -6.95 -16.11 -23.27
C ASP A 441 -5.75 -15.18 -23.05
N ARG A 442 -5.25 -14.60 -24.14
CA ARG A 442 -4.10 -13.67 -24.14
C ARG A 442 -4.48 -12.20 -24.26
N SER A 443 -5.78 -11.89 -24.38
CA SER A 443 -6.23 -10.49 -24.47
C SER A 443 -5.84 -9.69 -23.23
N LEU A 444 -5.49 -8.43 -23.40
CA LEU A 444 -5.26 -7.54 -22.26
C LEU A 444 -6.59 -7.17 -21.60
N TYR A 445 -6.56 -6.82 -20.32
CA TYR A 445 -7.70 -6.19 -19.67
C TYR A 445 -7.95 -4.82 -20.30
N HIS A 446 -9.21 -4.57 -20.69
CA HIS A 446 -9.62 -3.29 -21.26
C HIS A 446 -11.06 -2.95 -20.83
N PRO A 447 -11.33 -1.74 -20.32
CA PRO A 447 -10.33 -0.74 -19.92
C PRO A 447 -9.51 -1.23 -18.72
N TRP A 448 -8.27 -0.73 -18.59
CA TRP A 448 -7.43 -0.97 -17.41
C TRP A 448 -6.56 0.24 -17.09
N GLN A 449 -6.59 0.69 -15.85
CA GLN A 449 -5.81 1.83 -15.36
C GLN A 449 -4.73 1.36 -14.39
N ASN A 450 -3.48 1.44 -14.82
CA ASN A 450 -2.35 1.19 -13.93
C ASN A 450 -2.07 2.40 -13.01
N VAL A 451 -1.42 2.13 -11.88
CA VAL A 451 -0.99 3.17 -10.94
C VAL A 451 0.15 3.98 -11.55
N SER A 452 0.09 5.31 -11.44
CA SER A 452 1.19 6.19 -11.87
C SER A 452 2.48 5.93 -11.07
N GLU A 453 3.60 5.81 -11.78
CA GLU A 453 4.96 5.72 -11.20
C GLU A 453 5.29 6.87 -10.25
N VAL A 454 4.87 8.09 -10.59
CA VAL A 454 5.10 9.28 -9.74
C VAL A 454 4.36 9.14 -8.42
N PHE A 455 3.13 8.59 -8.48
CA PHE A 455 2.29 8.38 -7.32
C PHE A 455 2.85 7.28 -6.41
N ILE A 456 3.29 6.15 -6.98
CA ILE A 456 3.96 5.07 -6.25
C ILE A 456 5.16 5.62 -5.48
N LYS A 457 6.07 6.33 -6.17
CA LYS A 457 7.29 6.87 -5.57
C LYS A 457 7.02 7.89 -4.46
N SER A 458 5.99 8.72 -4.63
CA SER A 458 5.62 9.73 -3.65
C SER A 458 5.05 9.11 -2.37
N LEU A 459 4.27 8.03 -2.50
CA LEU A 459 3.67 7.36 -1.36
C LEU A 459 4.64 6.44 -0.62
N ASP A 460 5.63 5.86 -1.30
CA ASP A 460 6.71 5.07 -0.65
C ASP A 460 7.47 5.94 0.39
N ILE A 461 7.76 7.20 0.06
CA ILE A 461 8.40 8.17 0.98
C ILE A 461 7.47 8.52 2.16
N ILE A 462 6.17 8.60 1.91
CA ILE A 462 5.17 8.95 2.93
C ILE A 462 4.92 7.77 3.89
N GLU A 463 4.96 6.54 3.37
CA GLU A 463 4.73 5.30 4.14
C GLU A 463 5.72 5.12 5.29
N GLU A 464 6.97 5.54 5.09
CA GLU A 464 8.03 5.51 6.10
C GLU A 464 7.70 6.38 7.33
N ALA A 465 6.82 7.37 7.16
CA ALA A 465 6.31 8.21 8.23
C ALA A 465 5.12 7.53 8.92
N HIS A 466 5.37 6.49 9.73
CA HIS A 466 4.31 5.76 10.44
C HIS A 466 3.29 6.68 11.14
N ALA A 467 3.73 7.78 11.76
CA ALA A 467 2.83 8.73 12.42
C ALA A 467 1.87 9.43 11.45
N PHE A 468 2.34 9.80 10.25
CA PHE A 468 1.49 10.39 9.21
C PHE A 468 0.55 9.34 8.62
N SER A 469 1.06 8.15 8.31
CA SER A 469 0.25 7.03 7.81
C SER A 469 -0.83 6.64 8.83
N ASP A 470 -0.51 6.49 10.12
CA ASP A 470 -1.51 6.21 11.17
C ASP A 470 -2.58 7.30 11.24
N TRP A 471 -2.16 8.58 11.16
CA TRP A 471 -3.10 9.70 11.12
C TRP A 471 -4.00 9.64 9.89
N TRP A 472 -3.44 9.42 8.69
CA TRP A 472 -4.18 9.26 7.44
C TRP A 472 -5.22 8.14 7.54
N PHE A 473 -4.80 6.94 7.96
CA PHE A 473 -5.70 5.80 8.11
C PHE A 473 -6.80 6.09 9.15
N SER A 474 -6.49 6.82 10.23
CA SER A 474 -7.47 7.18 11.24
C SER A 474 -8.48 8.25 10.79
N GLY A 475 -8.08 9.17 9.91
CA GLY A 475 -8.91 10.31 9.47
C GLY A 475 -9.68 10.07 8.17
N LEU A 476 -9.10 9.33 7.22
CA LEU A 476 -9.55 9.30 5.83
C LEU A 476 -10.10 7.96 5.35
N THR A 477 -9.89 6.87 6.09
CA THR A 477 -10.51 5.59 5.73
C THR A 477 -12.03 5.62 5.94
N ALA A 478 -12.75 4.95 5.06
CA ALA A 478 -14.16 4.66 5.18
C ALA A 478 -14.39 3.15 5.19
N MET A 479 -15.51 2.74 5.75
CA MET A 479 -15.92 1.34 5.85
C MET A 479 -17.43 1.23 5.69
N ASP A 480 -17.93 0.00 5.57
CA ASP A 480 -19.33 -0.34 5.78
C ASP A 480 -19.72 -0.15 7.26
N ASP A 481 -21.03 0.02 7.51
CA ASP A 481 -21.57 0.34 8.84
C ASP A 481 -21.29 -0.74 9.90
N TYR A 482 -21.19 -2.00 9.46
CA TYR A 482 -20.82 -3.16 10.27
C TYR A 482 -19.47 -3.00 10.97
N PHE A 483 -18.52 -2.29 10.35
CA PHE A 483 -17.20 -2.01 10.91
C PHE A 483 -17.21 -0.67 11.64
N THR A 484 -17.63 -0.68 12.90
CA THR A 484 -17.72 0.56 13.71
C THR A 484 -16.34 1.09 14.12
N PHE A 485 -16.14 2.41 14.04
CA PHE A 485 -14.87 3.05 14.38
C PHE A 485 -14.56 2.99 15.89
N LYS A 486 -13.33 2.62 16.25
CA LYS A 486 -12.84 2.43 17.64
C LYS A 486 -12.47 3.74 18.33
N LYS A 487 -11.75 4.65 17.66
CA LYS A 487 -11.18 5.85 18.29
C LYS A 487 -12.29 6.89 18.54
N ARG A 488 -12.58 7.20 19.80
CA ARG A 488 -13.65 8.14 20.22
C ARG A 488 -13.17 9.56 20.56
N GLY A 489 -11.90 9.89 20.31
CA GLY A 489 -11.40 11.24 20.56
C GLY A 489 -12.20 12.28 19.77
N LEU A 490 -12.73 13.30 20.44
CA LEU A 490 -13.51 14.35 19.78
C LEU A 490 -12.80 14.98 18.57
N PRO A 491 -11.47 15.26 18.61
CA PRO A 491 -10.77 15.83 17.45
C PRO A 491 -10.79 14.93 16.21
N ILE A 492 -10.61 13.61 16.36
CA ILE A 492 -10.60 12.69 15.21
C ILE A 492 -12.00 12.51 14.64
N LEU A 493 -13.03 12.51 15.49
CA LEU A 493 -14.43 12.42 15.05
C LEU A 493 -14.85 13.68 14.27
N LEU A 494 -14.46 14.86 14.75
CA LEU A 494 -14.70 16.12 14.04
C LEU A 494 -13.95 16.15 12.71
N LEU A 495 -12.68 15.75 12.69
CA LEU A 495 -11.89 15.66 11.46
C LEU A 495 -12.56 14.76 10.42
N ARG A 496 -13.02 13.56 10.82
CA ARG A 496 -13.72 12.62 9.94
C ARG A 496 -15.01 13.20 9.38
N LYS A 497 -15.77 13.97 10.18
CA LYS A 497 -16.99 14.67 9.71
C LYS A 497 -16.66 15.78 8.72
N ILE A 498 -15.62 16.57 8.96
CA ILE A 498 -15.18 17.65 8.07
C ILE A 498 -14.68 17.07 6.74
N LEU A 499 -13.93 15.97 6.76
CA LEU A 499 -13.37 15.34 5.57
C LEU A 499 -14.38 14.46 4.82
N LYS A 500 -15.59 14.27 5.34
CA LYS A 500 -16.63 13.41 4.73
C LYS A 500 -16.90 13.70 3.24
N PRO A 501 -17.05 14.95 2.77
CA PRO A 501 -17.25 15.22 1.35
C PRO A 501 -16.08 14.73 0.49
N ILE A 502 -14.84 14.88 0.99
CA ILE A 502 -13.62 14.44 0.31
C ILE A 502 -13.54 12.91 0.30
N LYS A 503 -13.87 12.26 1.41
CA LYS A 503 -13.88 10.80 1.52
C LYS A 503 -14.82 10.17 0.50
N ARG A 504 -16.01 10.74 0.30
CA ARG A 504 -17.03 10.25 -0.66
C ARG A 504 -16.59 10.28 -2.13
N ILE A 505 -15.57 11.07 -2.47
CA ILE A 505 -14.97 11.07 -3.82
C ILE A 505 -14.30 9.72 -4.10
N PHE A 506 -13.61 9.16 -3.11
CA PHE A 506 -12.86 7.91 -3.24
C PHE A 506 -13.65 6.69 -2.74
N PHE A 507 -14.37 6.86 -1.63
CA PHE A 507 -15.20 5.85 -1.00
C PHE A 507 -16.67 6.16 -1.26
N LYS A 508 -17.14 5.79 -2.45
CA LYS A 508 -18.54 6.00 -2.88
C LYS A 508 -19.56 5.44 -1.89
N TYR A 509 -19.19 4.40 -1.15
CA TYR A 509 -20.04 3.69 -0.19
C TYR A 509 -19.71 4.01 1.29
N ASP A 510 -19.05 5.13 1.57
CA ASP A 510 -18.77 5.56 2.95
C ASP A 510 -20.07 5.74 3.75
N TYR A 511 -20.19 5.03 4.88
CA TYR A 511 -21.35 5.14 5.77
C TYR A 511 -21.46 6.52 6.43
N LEU A 512 -20.32 7.20 6.63
CA LEU A 512 -20.27 8.51 7.27
C LEU A 512 -20.87 9.58 6.38
#